data_AF-A0A1I6E5I7-F1
#
_entry.id   AF-A0A1I6E5I7-F1
#
_cell.length_a   1.000
_cell.length_b   1.000
_cell.length_c   1.000
_cell.angle_alpha   90.00
_cell.angle_beta   90.00
_cell.angle_gamma   90.00
#
_symmetry.space_group_name_H-M   'P 1'
#
loop_
_entity.id
_entity.type
_entity.pdbx_description
1 polymer ?
#
loop_
_entity_poly.entity_id
_entity_poly.type
_entity_poly.pdbx_seq_one_letter_code
_entity_poly.pdbx_strand_id
1 'polypeptide(L)'
;MNDQTPHPLSPQDCLVALMIAMSASDQSMRTSELVKIQSAVGHLPVFADFDEDRLKPLAQIVFDLFAEEDGLDALFGLIRDNLPERLFETAYALACDVAAADGHLYETELRLLEEIRYELDIDRLHAAAIERGARARHLSA
;
A
#
# COMPACT_ATOMS: atom_id res chain seq x y z
N MET A 1 -29.47 -16.87 -3.20
CA MET A 1 -29.09 -15.50 -2.78
C MET A 1 -27.88 -15.69 -1.89
N ASN A 2 -26.67 -15.57 -2.44
CA ASN A 2 -25.45 -15.65 -1.64
C ASN A 2 -25.29 -14.28 -0.97
N ASP A 3 -25.61 -14.19 0.31
CA ASP A 3 -25.13 -13.11 1.17
C ASP A 3 -23.62 -13.26 1.28
N GLN A 4 -22.90 -12.65 0.35
CA GLN A 4 -21.52 -12.25 0.57
C GLN A 4 -21.60 -11.06 1.52
N THR A 5 -21.62 -11.31 2.83
CA THR A 5 -21.15 -10.30 3.79
C THR A 5 -19.84 -9.74 3.23
N PRO A 6 -19.69 -8.43 3.03
CA PRO A 6 -18.44 -7.87 2.54
C PRO A 6 -17.37 -8.31 3.53
N HIS A 7 -16.45 -9.18 3.09
CA HIS A 7 -15.43 -9.68 3.98
C HIS A 7 -14.62 -8.48 4.45
N PRO A 8 -14.58 -8.18 5.77
CA PRO A 8 -13.70 -7.15 6.28
C PRO A 8 -12.29 -7.46 5.80
N LEU A 9 -11.57 -6.44 5.33
CA LEU A 9 -10.19 -6.60 4.92
C LEU A 9 -9.41 -7.15 6.12
N SER A 10 -8.61 -8.20 5.92
CA SER A 10 -7.64 -8.59 6.92
C SER A 10 -6.54 -7.52 7.03
N PRO A 11 -5.74 -7.51 8.11
CA PRO A 11 -4.61 -6.60 8.20
C PRO A 11 -3.65 -6.72 7.02
N GLN A 12 -3.41 -7.93 6.51
CA GLN A 12 -2.54 -8.16 5.36
C GLN A 12 -3.16 -7.61 4.06
N ASP A 13 -4.49 -7.70 3.93
CA ASP A 13 -5.22 -7.11 2.81
C ASP A 13 -5.06 -5.60 2.77
N CYS A 14 -5.12 -4.95 3.93
CA CYS A 14 -4.88 -3.51 4.03
C CYS A 14 -3.48 -3.12 3.57
N LEU A 15 -2.45 -3.87 3.98
CA LEU A 15 -1.07 -3.64 3.55
C LEU A 15 -0.91 -3.81 2.04
N VAL A 16 -1.51 -4.86 1.47
CA VAL A 16 -1.49 -5.10 0.02
C VAL A 16 -2.28 -4.04 -0.75
N ALA A 17 -3.46 -3.65 -0.26
CA ALA A 17 -4.28 -2.62 -0.88
C ALA A 17 -3.53 -1.27 -0.96
N LEU A 18 -2.81 -0.87 0.09
CA LEU A 18 -1.98 0.34 0.07
C LEU A 18 -0.80 0.24 -0.91
N MET A 19 -0.15 -0.92 -0.98
CA MET A 19 0.91 -1.16 -1.96
C MET A 19 0.37 -1.04 -3.40
N ILE A 20 -0.81 -1.60 -3.68
CA ILE A 20 -1.44 -1.50 -5.00
C ILE A 20 -1.88 -0.06 -5.28
N ALA A 21 -2.50 0.61 -4.32
CA ALA A 21 -2.90 2.01 -4.44
C ALA A 21 -1.70 2.91 -4.77
N MET A 22 -0.54 2.66 -4.16
CA MET A 22 0.70 3.34 -4.48
C MET A 22 1.12 3.13 -5.94
N SER A 23 1.17 1.88 -6.38
CA SER A 23 1.56 1.51 -7.76
C SER A 23 0.53 1.94 -8.82
N ALA A 24 -0.73 2.13 -8.45
CA ALA A 24 -1.79 2.58 -9.35
C ALA A 24 -2.01 4.10 -9.37
N SER A 25 -1.29 4.86 -8.52
CA SER A 25 -1.59 6.27 -8.24
C SER A 25 -1.43 7.20 -9.45
N ASP A 26 -0.48 6.94 -10.33
CA ASP A 26 -0.26 7.68 -11.59
C ASP A 26 -1.05 7.13 -12.79
N GLN A 27 -2.00 6.21 -12.54
CA GLN A 27 -2.76 5.44 -13.54
C GLN A 27 -1.91 4.52 -14.43
N SER A 28 -0.63 4.28 -14.07
CA SER A 28 0.30 3.44 -14.82
C SER A 28 1.11 2.51 -13.90
N MET A 29 0.57 1.32 -13.67
CA MET A 29 1.23 0.30 -12.84
C MET A 29 2.49 -0.26 -13.51
N ARG A 30 3.68 0.00 -12.95
CA ARG A 30 4.96 -0.43 -13.55
C ARG A 30 5.31 -1.86 -13.15
N THR A 31 6.03 -2.57 -14.02
CA THR A 31 6.47 -3.95 -13.73
C THR A 31 7.40 -4.02 -12.52
N SER A 32 8.28 -3.03 -12.33
CA SER A 32 9.17 -2.92 -11.17
C SER A 32 8.41 -2.84 -9.85
N GLU A 33 7.34 -2.04 -9.80
CA GLU A 33 6.47 -1.90 -8.63
C GLU A 33 5.71 -3.21 -8.37
N LEU A 34 5.13 -3.83 -9.40
CA LEU A 34 4.47 -5.14 -9.26
C LEU A 34 5.39 -6.22 -8.70
N VAL A 35 6.63 -6.29 -9.20
CA VAL A 35 7.65 -7.21 -8.68
C VAL A 35 7.98 -6.89 -7.23
N LYS A 36 7.99 -5.61 -6.85
CA LYS A 36 8.21 -5.19 -5.46
C LYS A 36 7.08 -5.63 -4.53
N ILE A 37 5.83 -5.50 -4.97
CA ILE A 37 4.64 -5.98 -4.23
C ILE A 37 4.73 -7.50 -4.02
N GLN A 38 4.95 -8.27 -5.10
CA GLN A 38 5.05 -9.73 -5.02
C GLN A 38 6.22 -10.17 -4.13
N SER A 39 7.38 -9.49 -4.23
CA SER A 39 8.53 -9.78 -3.39
C SER A 39 8.25 -9.53 -1.91
N ALA A 40 7.58 -8.42 -1.57
CA ALA A 40 7.18 -8.13 -0.19
C ALA A 40 6.23 -9.21 0.35
N VAL A 41 5.20 -9.57 -0.40
CA VAL A 41 4.23 -10.61 -0.03
C VAL A 41 4.91 -11.97 0.17
N GLY A 42 5.78 -12.38 -0.74
CA GLY A 42 6.43 -13.69 -0.69
C GLY A 42 7.52 -13.85 0.38
N HIS A 43 8.05 -12.76 0.95
CA HIS A 43 9.26 -12.83 1.80
C HIS A 43 9.12 -12.16 3.18
N LEU A 44 8.17 -11.26 3.40
CA LEU A 44 8.05 -10.57 4.68
C LEU A 44 7.22 -11.38 5.68
N PRO A 45 7.66 -11.51 6.95
CA PRO A 45 6.95 -12.29 7.96
C PRO A 45 5.50 -11.87 8.21
N VAL A 46 5.15 -10.60 7.97
CA VAL A 46 3.78 -10.10 8.13
C VAL A 46 2.78 -10.78 7.17
N PHE A 47 3.27 -11.31 6.05
CA PHE A 47 2.50 -12.01 5.03
C PHE A 47 2.62 -13.54 5.10
N ALA A 48 3.19 -14.10 6.18
CA ALA A 48 3.44 -15.55 6.27
C ALA A 48 2.20 -16.43 6.05
N ASP A 49 1.01 -15.93 6.44
CA ASP A 49 -0.28 -16.62 6.28
C ASP A 49 -1.16 -15.99 5.18
N PHE A 50 -0.60 -15.09 4.36
CA PHE A 50 -1.35 -14.42 3.31
C PHE A 50 -1.55 -15.35 2.10
N ASP A 51 -2.78 -15.38 1.57
CA ASP A 51 -3.12 -16.11 0.36
C ASP A 51 -2.86 -15.25 -0.88
N GLU A 52 -1.85 -15.60 -1.68
CA GLU A 52 -1.46 -14.85 -2.90
C GLU A 52 -2.59 -14.75 -3.93
N ASP A 53 -3.54 -15.69 -3.96
CA ASP A 53 -4.70 -15.63 -4.86
C ASP A 53 -5.58 -14.39 -4.58
N ARG A 54 -5.43 -13.77 -3.41
CA ARG A 54 -6.10 -12.52 -3.03
C ARG A 54 -5.54 -11.26 -3.67
N LEU A 55 -4.34 -11.30 -4.27
CA LEU A 55 -3.75 -10.11 -4.91
C LEU A 55 -4.67 -9.54 -6.00
N LYS A 56 -5.23 -10.41 -6.84
CA LYS A 56 -6.07 -9.98 -7.96
C LYS A 56 -7.42 -9.39 -7.52
N PRO A 57 -8.20 -10.03 -6.62
CA PRO A 57 -9.38 -9.40 -6.04
C PRO A 57 -9.09 -8.06 -5.35
N LEU A 58 -7.99 -7.95 -4.61
CA LEU A 58 -7.61 -6.69 -3.95
C LEU A 58 -7.27 -5.60 -4.95
N ALA A 59 -6.57 -5.94 -6.03
CA ALA A 59 -6.30 -4.99 -7.10
C ALA A 59 -7.59 -4.46 -7.72
N GLN A 60 -8.57 -5.34 -7.97
CA GLN A 60 -9.87 -4.92 -8.48
C GLN A 60 -10.58 -3.97 -7.52
N ILE A 61 -10.59 -4.27 -6.21
CA ILE A 61 -11.19 -3.39 -5.19
C ILE A 61 -10.54 -2.00 -5.22
N VAL A 62 -9.21 -1.92 -5.27
CA VAL A 62 -8.50 -0.64 -5.33
C VAL A 62 -8.82 0.12 -6.61
N PHE A 63 -8.86 -0.54 -7.77
CA PHE A 63 -9.24 0.10 -9.03
C PHE A 63 -10.69 0.58 -9.05
N ASP A 64 -11.61 -0.22 -8.51
CA ASP A 64 -13.02 0.16 -8.39
C ASP A 64 -13.16 1.39 -7.49
N LEU A 65 -12.42 1.44 -6.37
CA LEU A 65 -12.37 2.62 -5.51
C LEU A 65 -11.82 3.83 -6.27
N PHE A 66 -10.69 3.72 -6.95
CA PHE A 66 -10.09 4.84 -7.70
C PHE A 66 -10.96 5.36 -8.86
N ALA A 67 -11.96 4.61 -9.31
CA ALA A 67 -12.94 5.07 -10.30
C ALA A 67 -14.02 5.98 -9.71
N GLU A 68 -14.20 5.98 -8.38
CA GLU A 68 -15.18 6.79 -7.66
C GLU A 68 -14.60 8.14 -7.23
N GLU A 69 -15.44 9.18 -7.18
CA GLU A 69 -15.02 10.56 -6.84
C GLU A 69 -14.38 10.66 -5.44
N ASP A 70 -14.94 9.98 -4.44
CA ASP A 70 -14.46 9.91 -3.05
C ASP A 70 -13.75 8.59 -2.73
N GLY A 71 -13.26 7.90 -3.77
CA GLY A 71 -12.71 6.55 -3.67
C GLY A 71 -11.51 6.41 -2.73
N LEU A 72 -10.65 7.42 -2.72
CA LEU A 72 -9.46 7.44 -1.86
C LEU A 72 -9.84 7.56 -0.38
N ASP A 73 -10.82 8.38 -0.06
CA ASP A 73 -11.34 8.52 1.31
C ASP A 73 -11.98 7.22 1.79
N ALA A 74 -12.73 6.56 0.90
CA ALA A 74 -13.30 5.24 1.16
C ALA A 74 -12.22 4.16 1.39
N LEU A 75 -11.15 4.16 0.58
CA LEU A 75 -10.00 3.29 0.80
C LEU A 75 -9.41 3.50 2.19
N PHE A 76 -9.09 4.74 2.56
CA PHE A 76 -8.53 5.02 3.88
C PHE A 76 -9.49 4.68 5.03
N GLY A 77 -10.79 4.86 4.84
CA GLY A 77 -11.82 4.37 5.77
C GLY A 77 -11.70 2.86 6.03
N LEU A 78 -11.63 2.07 4.96
CA LEU A 78 -11.43 0.61 5.07
C LEU A 78 -10.11 0.26 5.76
N ILE A 79 -9.03 0.98 5.46
CA ILE A 79 -7.72 0.75 6.11
C ILE A 79 -7.80 1.05 7.60
N ARG A 80 -8.34 2.21 8.03
CA ARG A 80 -8.42 2.58 9.45
C ARG A 80 -9.30 1.62 10.25
N ASP A 81 -10.36 1.09 9.64
CA ASP A 81 -11.27 0.16 10.31
C ASP A 81 -10.68 -1.26 10.48
N ASN A 82 -9.69 -1.63 9.67
CA ASN A 82 -9.22 -3.03 9.55
C ASN A 82 -7.72 -3.23 9.80
N LEU A 83 -6.90 -2.19 9.72
CA LEU A 83 -5.47 -2.24 9.98
C LEU A 83 -5.18 -1.86 11.45
N PRO A 84 -4.60 -2.76 12.26
CA PRO A 84 -4.22 -2.40 13.62
C PRO A 84 -3.10 -1.36 13.65
N GLU A 85 -3.18 -0.39 14.56
CA GLU A 85 -2.22 0.72 14.70
C GLU A 85 -0.75 0.28 14.72
N ARG A 86 -0.43 -0.84 15.36
CA ARG A 86 0.95 -1.40 15.39
C ARG A 86 1.55 -1.70 14.01
N LEU A 87 0.72 -1.74 12.96
CA LEU A 87 1.11 -1.99 11.57
C LEU A 87 1.08 -0.73 10.70
N PHE A 88 0.75 0.44 11.25
CA PHE A 88 0.72 1.69 10.48
C PHE A 88 2.08 2.05 9.88
N GLU A 89 3.15 1.94 10.66
CA GLU A 89 4.51 2.12 10.15
C GLU A 89 4.90 1.04 9.13
N THR A 90 4.34 -0.18 9.26
CA THR A 90 4.57 -1.25 8.28
C THR A 90 3.90 -0.92 6.95
N ALA A 91 2.64 -0.46 6.99
CA ALA A 91 1.92 0.04 5.80
C ALA A 91 2.68 1.15 5.10
N TYR A 92 3.12 2.16 5.88
CA TYR A 92 3.87 3.29 5.33
C TYR A 92 5.21 2.86 4.72
N ALA A 93 5.96 1.99 5.41
CA ALA A 93 7.22 1.46 4.90
C ALA A 93 7.06 0.68 3.59
N LEU A 94 6.01 -0.13 3.48
CA LEU A 94 5.69 -0.87 2.25
C LEU A 94 5.33 0.08 1.10
N ALA A 95 4.53 1.11 1.36
CA ALA A 95 4.19 2.13 0.37
C ALA A 95 5.45 2.88 -0.12
N CYS A 96 6.34 3.32 0.78
CA CYS A 96 7.61 3.93 0.39
C CYS A 96 8.49 2.99 -0.44
N ASP A 97 8.51 1.70 -0.11
CA ASP A 97 9.29 0.69 -0.81
C ASP A 97 8.75 0.44 -2.24
N VAL A 98 7.43 0.49 -2.44
CA VAL A 98 6.80 0.41 -3.77
C VAL A 98 7.09 1.67 -4.57
N ALA A 99 6.88 2.85 -3.97
CA ALA A 99 7.12 4.14 -4.63
C ALA A 99 8.59 4.30 -5.06
N ALA A 100 9.54 3.71 -4.34
CA ALA A 100 10.96 3.76 -4.66
C ALA A 100 11.42 2.68 -5.66
N ALA A 101 10.54 1.78 -6.13
CA ALA A 101 10.92 0.56 -6.82
C ALA A 101 11.71 0.76 -8.12
N ASP A 102 11.49 1.87 -8.84
CA ASP A 102 12.20 2.19 -10.08
C ASP A 102 13.16 3.40 -9.96
N GLY A 103 13.33 3.93 -8.75
CA GLY A 103 14.24 5.04 -8.46
C GLY A 103 13.71 6.43 -8.77
N HIS A 104 12.46 6.56 -9.26
CA HIS A 104 11.82 7.85 -9.52
C HIS A 104 10.54 7.99 -8.69
N LEU A 105 10.37 9.17 -8.07
CA LEU A 105 9.14 9.55 -7.39
C LEU A 105 8.55 10.73 -8.13
N TYR A 106 7.32 10.61 -8.63
CA TYR A 106 6.59 11.72 -9.22
C TYR A 106 5.70 12.39 -8.17
N GLU A 107 5.12 13.53 -8.55
CA GLU A 107 4.31 14.34 -7.64
C GLU A 107 3.08 13.56 -7.11
N THR A 108 2.52 12.66 -7.92
CA THR A 108 1.36 11.86 -7.55
C THR A 108 1.69 10.83 -6.46
N GLU A 109 2.80 10.09 -6.57
CA GLU A 109 3.21 9.17 -5.50
C GLU A 109 3.59 9.92 -4.23
N LEU A 110 4.28 11.06 -4.36
CA LEU A 110 4.63 11.91 -3.22
C LEU A 110 3.37 12.37 -2.48
N ARG A 111 2.37 12.85 -3.22
CA ARG A 111 1.09 13.27 -2.63
C ARG A 111 0.39 12.10 -1.94
N LEU A 112 0.33 10.93 -2.56
CA LEU A 112 -0.28 9.76 -1.92
C LEU A 112 0.49 9.31 -0.66
N LEU A 113 1.83 9.39 -0.65
CA LEU A 113 2.62 9.15 0.56
C LEU A 113 2.30 10.17 1.66
N GLU A 114 2.07 11.43 1.31
CA GLU A 114 1.65 12.45 2.27
C GLU A 114 0.27 12.14 2.88
N GLU A 115 -0.69 11.71 2.07
CA GLU A 115 -2.01 11.28 2.54
C GLU A 115 -1.91 10.05 3.44
N ILE A 116 -1.16 9.00 3.05
CA ILE A 116 -0.97 7.81 3.90
C ILE A 116 -0.36 8.19 5.25
N ARG A 117 0.63 9.10 5.26
CA ARG A 117 1.25 9.58 6.50
C ARG A 117 0.24 10.28 7.42
N TYR A 118 -0.63 11.10 6.83
CA TYR A 118 -1.67 11.83 7.56
C TYR A 118 -2.75 10.88 8.10
N GLU A 119 -3.27 10.01 7.24
CA GLU A 119 -4.37 9.09 7.55
C GLU A 119 -4.02 8.00 8.57
N LEU A 120 -2.73 7.65 8.64
CA LEU A 120 -2.20 6.69 9.61
C LEU A 120 -1.48 7.35 10.80
N ASP A 121 -1.59 8.68 10.95
CA ASP A 121 -0.98 9.46 12.05
C ASP A 121 0.50 9.10 12.31
N ILE A 122 1.29 8.98 11.24
CA ILE A 122 2.69 8.59 11.35
C ILE A 122 3.52 9.79 11.82
N ASP A 123 4.21 9.64 12.95
CA ASP A 123 5.11 10.67 13.47
C ASP A 123 6.16 11.07 12.43
N ARG A 124 6.48 12.37 12.39
CA ARG A 124 7.38 12.95 11.39
C ARG A 124 8.79 12.35 11.42
N LEU A 125 9.31 12.01 12.60
CA LEU A 125 10.64 11.39 12.73
C LEU A 125 10.61 9.94 12.25
N HIS A 126 9.53 9.21 12.53
CA HIS A 126 9.36 7.84 12.07
C HIS A 126 9.22 7.77 10.55
N ALA A 127 8.39 8.64 9.97
CA ALA A 127 8.24 8.79 8.52
C ALA A 127 9.59 9.09 7.86
N ALA A 128 10.33 10.09 8.36
CA ALA A 128 11.64 10.44 7.82
C ALA A 128 12.65 9.29 7.90
N ALA A 129 12.63 8.49 8.98
CA ALA A 129 13.49 7.31 9.11
C ALA A 129 13.13 6.21 8.10
N ILE A 130 11.83 5.97 7.89
CA ILE A 130 11.31 5.00 6.93
C ILE A 130 11.66 5.40 5.50
N GLU A 131 11.37 6.64 5.11
CA GLU A 131 11.70 7.21 3.79
C GLU A 131 13.22 7.11 3.53
N ARG A 132 14.04 7.44 4.53
CA ARG A 132 15.50 7.35 4.43
C ARG A 132 15.98 5.91 4.21
N GLY A 133 15.36 4.95 4.89
CA GLY A 133 15.62 3.52 4.75
C GLY A 133 15.20 2.97 3.39
N ALA A 134 14.01 3.32 2.92
CA ALA A 134 13.52 2.96 1.60
C ALA A 134 14.47 3.48 0.52
N ARG A 135 14.83 4.78 0.56
CA ARG A 135 15.81 5.35 -0.35
C ARG A 135 17.14 4.59 -0.33
N ALA A 136 17.66 4.26 0.85
CA ALA A 136 18.95 3.57 0.96
C ALA A 136 18.94 2.18 0.30
N ARG A 137 17.81 1.46 0.33
CA ARG A 137 17.66 0.13 -0.29
C ARG A 137 17.51 0.16 -1.82
N HIS A 138 17.06 1.28 -2.38
CA HIS A 138 16.75 1.40 -3.82
C HIS A 138 17.76 2.26 -4.60
N LEU A 139 18.88 2.67 -3.98
CA LEU A 139 20.00 3.27 -4.71
C LEU A 139 20.70 2.21 -5.57
N SER A 140 20.80 2.46 -6.88
CA SER A 140 21.64 1.71 -7.81
C SER A 140 23.07 2.27 -7.85
N ALA A 141 24.03 1.39 -8.10
CA ALA A 141 25.46 1.72 -8.23
C ALA A 141 25.87 2.00 -9.68
#